data_AF-A0A8A1V870-F1
#
_entry.id   AF-A0A8A1V870-F1
#
_cell.length_a   1.000
_cell.length_b   1.000
_cell.length_c   1.000
_cell.angle_alpha   90.00
_cell.angle_beta   90.00
_cell.angle_gamma   90.00
#
_symmetry.space_group_name_H-M   'P 1'
#
loop_
_entity.id
_entity.type
_entity.pdbx_description
1 polymer ?
#
loop_
_entity_poly.entity_id
_entity_poly.type
_entity_poly.pdbx_seq_one_letter_code
_entity_poly.pdbx_strand_id
1 'polypeptide(L)'
;MISLAINTLGIKSFYQVGYFAPAAKIVIPPAYFRNINIAPGNTKVIGFNYKGSFFQVERSTIDQATDVSGVFPTVEYGNMYYDGKFLTVSTPPEINIGLTAKGTENFTNGPVTYEFYKPNAYISRSSDQLKAIGITSFAVRGTTYYYSQTTNDLLGRTTTKEATFPQFPNEVWDGILEKLYTGLIPIIQSEFNVTVLPVEKVTSTAAYKSLEAYAKDDVNTKVEFSTAYKDTKVISTFIPITDAYGPNNTDSRLMKESGANALLKVTLDVRLTFDDKKSSMVPVLGIELNGEQNGPTSTKYFTATITGEGVPYTENITPKVLEEIIVRKSDLLATFTKGLKELIKQEAANPDYKTIWSDK
;
A
#
# COMPACT_ATOMS: atom_id res chain seq x y z
N MET A 1 -8.06 -17.95 14.72
CA MET A 1 -9.39 -18.56 14.47
C MET A 1 -9.53 -19.16 13.08
N ILE A 2 -8.97 -18.56 12.01
CA ILE A 2 -9.09 -19.07 10.62
C ILE A 2 -8.35 -20.42 10.38
N SER A 3 -7.22 -20.67 11.05
CA SER A 3 -6.43 -21.92 10.84
C SER A 3 -7.12 -23.18 11.36
N LEU A 4 -7.96 -23.08 12.40
CA LEU A 4 -8.71 -24.21 12.93
C LEU A 4 -9.87 -24.58 12.01
N ALA A 5 -10.52 -23.60 11.37
CA ALA A 5 -11.61 -23.86 10.43
C ALA A 5 -11.13 -24.57 9.16
N ILE A 6 -10.01 -24.16 8.57
CA ILE A 6 -9.51 -24.77 7.32
C ILE A 6 -9.02 -26.21 7.56
N ASN A 7 -8.27 -26.46 8.65
CA ASN A 7 -7.72 -27.78 8.93
C ASN A 7 -8.72 -28.75 9.57
N THR A 8 -9.68 -28.27 10.37
CA THR A 8 -10.65 -29.13 11.08
C THR A 8 -11.95 -29.34 10.30
N LEU A 9 -12.37 -28.38 9.46
CA LEU A 9 -13.60 -28.49 8.64
C LEU A 9 -13.34 -28.87 7.18
N GLY A 10 -12.08 -28.93 6.73
CA GLY A 10 -11.74 -29.31 5.36
C GLY A 10 -12.27 -28.33 4.31
N ILE A 11 -12.36 -27.03 4.64
CA ILE A 11 -12.85 -25.99 3.73
C ILE A 11 -11.89 -25.91 2.53
N LYS A 12 -12.35 -26.41 1.38
CA LYS A 12 -11.67 -26.30 0.09
C LYS A 12 -11.89 -24.88 -0.43
N SER A 13 -10.81 -24.20 -0.78
CA SER A 13 -10.86 -22.88 -1.42
C SER A 13 -10.26 -22.95 -2.82
N PHE A 14 -10.72 -22.09 -3.72
CA PHE A 14 -10.14 -21.92 -5.04
C PHE A 14 -9.10 -20.81 -4.98
N TYR A 15 -7.89 -21.12 -5.46
CA TYR A 15 -6.81 -20.17 -5.61
C TYR A 15 -6.59 -19.94 -7.09
N GLN A 16 -6.74 -18.70 -7.55
CA GLN A 16 -6.50 -18.38 -8.95
C GLN A 16 -4.99 -18.52 -9.25
N VAL A 17 -4.70 -19.18 -10.37
CA VAL A 17 -3.33 -19.41 -10.87
C VAL A 17 -2.94 -18.32 -11.86
N GLY A 18 -3.86 -17.88 -12.72
CA GLY A 18 -3.62 -16.81 -13.67
C GLY A 18 -4.83 -16.49 -14.54
N TYR A 19 -4.74 -15.41 -15.30
CA TYR A 19 -5.67 -15.02 -16.36
C TYR A 19 -4.93 -15.10 -17.69
N PHE A 20 -5.56 -15.70 -18.69
CA PHE A 20 -4.95 -15.99 -19.98
C PHE A 20 -5.90 -15.60 -21.11
N ALA A 21 -5.37 -15.05 -22.19
CA ALA A 21 -6.16 -14.81 -23.39
C ALA A 21 -6.70 -16.14 -23.97
N PRO A 22 -7.93 -16.17 -24.53
CA PRO A 22 -8.47 -17.36 -25.15
C PRO A 22 -7.59 -17.87 -26.29
N ALA A 23 -7.23 -19.15 -26.25
CA ALA A 23 -6.45 -19.82 -27.29
C ALA A 23 -6.85 -21.29 -27.40
N ALA A 24 -6.58 -21.91 -28.56
CA ALA A 24 -6.80 -23.35 -28.75
C ALA A 24 -5.93 -24.21 -27.80
N LYS A 25 -4.79 -23.67 -27.38
CA LYS A 25 -3.91 -24.27 -26.38
C LYS A 25 -3.30 -23.17 -25.51
N ILE A 26 -3.44 -23.31 -24.20
CA ILE A 26 -2.81 -22.45 -23.20
C ILE A 26 -1.69 -23.26 -22.53
N VAL A 27 -0.47 -22.72 -22.52
CA VAL A 27 0.66 -23.30 -21.81
C VAL A 27 0.92 -22.41 -20.59
N ILE A 28 0.76 -22.96 -19.39
CA ILE A 28 0.93 -22.22 -18.15
C ILE A 28 2.35 -22.46 -17.61
N PRO A 29 3.22 -21.43 -17.54
CA PRO A 29 4.55 -21.58 -16.97
C PRO A 29 4.51 -22.03 -15.50
N PRO A 30 5.50 -22.80 -15.02
CA PRO A 30 5.59 -23.21 -13.62
C PRO A 30 5.56 -22.05 -12.61
N ALA A 31 6.01 -20.86 -13.02
CA ALA A 31 5.98 -19.64 -12.20
C ALA A 31 4.58 -19.31 -11.68
N TYR A 32 3.52 -19.50 -12.47
CA TYR A 32 2.14 -19.21 -12.04
C TYR A 32 1.69 -20.12 -10.89
N PHE A 33 2.20 -21.36 -10.83
CA PHE A 33 1.94 -22.26 -9.71
C PHE A 33 2.79 -21.95 -8.47
N ARG A 34 3.85 -21.14 -8.57
CA ARG A 34 4.52 -20.57 -7.39
C ARG A 34 3.85 -19.29 -6.90
N ASN A 35 3.13 -18.59 -7.76
CA ASN A 35 2.54 -17.28 -7.50
C ASN A 35 1.03 -17.37 -7.75
N ILE A 36 0.32 -17.93 -6.77
CA ILE A 36 -1.14 -18.00 -6.78
C ILE A 36 -1.75 -16.82 -6.03
N ASN A 37 -3.05 -16.58 -6.22
CA ASN A 37 -3.79 -15.55 -5.51
C ASN A 37 -3.96 -15.87 -4.02
N ILE A 38 -2.95 -15.56 -3.23
CA ILE A 38 -2.98 -15.62 -1.77
C ILE A 38 -3.01 -14.21 -1.22
N ALA A 39 -3.71 -14.01 -0.10
CA ALA A 39 -3.78 -12.70 0.52
C ALA A 39 -2.36 -12.18 0.86
N PRO A 40 -2.03 -10.92 0.52
CA PRO A 40 -0.71 -10.36 0.76
C PRO A 40 -0.37 -10.34 2.26
N GLY A 41 0.92 -10.54 2.58
CA GLY A 41 1.44 -10.51 3.96
C GLY A 41 1.31 -11.84 4.72
N ASN A 42 0.72 -12.88 4.11
CA ASN A 42 0.70 -14.21 4.69
C ASN A 42 2.10 -14.86 4.61
N THR A 43 2.82 -14.87 5.73
CA THR A 43 4.13 -15.55 5.85
C THR A 43 4.04 -17.07 5.85
N LYS A 44 2.82 -17.60 5.93
CA LYS A 44 2.51 -19.04 5.83
C LYS A 44 1.24 -19.19 5.03
N VAL A 45 1.26 -20.01 3.98
CA VAL A 45 0.05 -20.43 3.28
C VAL A 45 -0.62 -21.53 4.11
N ILE A 46 -1.29 -21.14 5.19
CA ILE A 46 -1.93 -22.09 6.11
C ILE A 46 -3.08 -22.78 5.38
N GLY A 47 -2.99 -24.10 5.24
CA GLY A 47 -4.08 -24.95 4.73
C GLY A 47 -4.12 -25.10 3.19
N PHE A 48 -3.16 -24.56 2.45
CA PHE A 48 -3.02 -24.86 1.03
C PHE A 48 -2.13 -26.07 0.80
N ASN A 49 -2.60 -27.01 -0.02
CA ASN A 49 -1.84 -28.19 -0.44
C ASN A 49 -2.25 -28.55 -1.87
N TYR A 50 -1.26 -28.85 -2.71
CA TYR A 50 -1.45 -29.35 -4.07
C TYR A 50 -1.92 -30.81 -4.16
N LYS A 51 -1.75 -31.58 -3.08
CA LYS A 51 -2.14 -32.99 -3.05
C LYS A 51 -3.66 -33.12 -3.08
N GLY A 52 -4.17 -33.81 -4.09
CA GLY A 52 -5.62 -34.01 -4.27
C GLY A 52 -6.37 -32.76 -4.72
N SER A 53 -5.66 -31.75 -5.22
CA SER A 53 -6.28 -30.55 -5.78
C SER A 53 -6.99 -30.85 -7.10
N PHE A 54 -8.02 -30.06 -7.37
CA PHE A 54 -8.72 -30.01 -8.64
C PHE A 54 -8.27 -28.76 -9.40
N PHE A 55 -7.91 -28.92 -10.67
CA PHE A 55 -7.65 -27.81 -11.56
C PHE A 55 -8.92 -27.45 -12.29
N GLN A 56 -9.37 -26.21 -12.10
CA GLN A 56 -10.54 -25.67 -12.75
C GLN A 56 -10.10 -24.62 -13.77
N VAL A 57 -10.68 -24.69 -14.96
CA VAL A 57 -10.60 -23.65 -15.99
C VAL A 57 -11.93 -22.93 -16.00
N GLU A 58 -11.87 -21.62 -15.91
CA GLU A 58 -13.02 -20.73 -16.10
C GLU A 58 -12.86 -20.01 -17.43
N ARG A 59 -13.90 -20.06 -18.27
CA ARG A 59 -14.03 -19.17 -19.42
C ARG A 59 -15.08 -18.13 -19.09
N SER A 60 -14.67 -16.87 -19.05
CA SER A 60 -15.54 -15.74 -18.76
C SER A 60 -15.66 -14.78 -19.93
N THR A 61 -16.86 -14.23 -20.12
CA THR A 61 -17.11 -13.03 -20.93
C THR A 61 -17.86 -12.02 -20.07
N ILE A 62 -17.58 -10.73 -20.27
CA ILE A 62 -18.36 -9.64 -19.68
C ILE A 62 -19.18 -9.04 -20.81
N ASP A 63 -20.49 -9.09 -20.66
CA ASP A 63 -21.47 -8.64 -21.64
C ASP A 63 -22.27 -7.47 -21.03
N GLN A 64 -22.77 -6.57 -21.88
CA GLN A 64 -23.64 -5.48 -21.45
C GLN A 64 -25.10 -5.90 -21.58
N ALA A 65 -25.89 -5.61 -20.55
CA ALA A 65 -27.33 -5.80 -20.61
C ALA A 65 -27.94 -4.83 -21.63
N THR A 66 -28.81 -5.34 -22.49
CA THR A 66 -29.67 -4.51 -23.35
C THR A 66 -30.94 -4.14 -22.59
N ASP A 67 -31.58 -3.04 -22.98
CA ASP A 67 -32.88 -2.61 -22.46
C ASP A 67 -32.94 -2.34 -20.95
N VAL A 68 -31.83 -1.83 -20.40
CA VAL A 68 -31.75 -1.43 -18.98
C VAL A 68 -32.70 -0.26 -18.71
N SER A 69 -33.59 -0.43 -17.73
CA SER A 69 -34.43 0.63 -17.19
C SER A 69 -34.23 0.76 -15.68
N GLY A 70 -34.40 1.97 -15.13
CA GLY A 70 -34.22 2.25 -13.72
C GLY A 70 -33.02 3.16 -13.41
N VAL A 71 -32.60 3.16 -12.15
CA VAL A 71 -31.61 4.12 -11.63
C VAL A 71 -30.16 3.86 -12.06
N PHE A 72 -29.87 2.67 -12.60
CA PHE A 72 -28.55 2.31 -13.11
C PHE A 72 -28.59 2.33 -14.64
N PRO A 73 -27.93 3.31 -15.30
CA PRO A 73 -28.02 3.48 -16.75
C PRO A 73 -27.22 2.45 -17.55
N THR A 74 -26.39 1.64 -16.89
CA THR A 74 -25.58 0.59 -17.51
C THR A 74 -25.44 -0.57 -16.53
N VAL A 75 -25.64 -1.79 -17.02
CA VAL A 75 -25.46 -3.03 -16.26
C VAL A 75 -24.57 -3.96 -17.07
N GLU A 76 -23.46 -4.36 -16.48
CA GLU A 76 -22.55 -5.39 -17.01
C GLU A 76 -22.80 -6.70 -16.28
N TYR A 77 -22.80 -7.83 -16.99
CA TYR A 77 -22.93 -9.16 -16.41
C TYR A 77 -21.88 -10.10 -16.97
N GLY A 78 -21.42 -11.04 -16.12
CA GLY A 78 -20.43 -12.04 -16.49
C GLY A 78 -21.07 -13.37 -16.84
N ASN A 79 -20.75 -13.93 -18.01
CA ASN A 79 -21.06 -15.33 -18.34
C ASN A 79 -19.83 -16.18 -18.04
N MET A 80 -19.95 -17.13 -17.11
CA MET A 80 -18.84 -17.96 -16.64
C MET A 80 -19.14 -19.44 -16.87
N TYR A 81 -18.26 -20.12 -17.62
CA TYR A 81 -18.30 -21.56 -17.85
C TYR A 81 -17.11 -22.22 -17.18
N TYR A 82 -17.36 -23.32 -16.48
CA TYR A 82 -16.34 -24.04 -15.73
C TYR A 82 -16.16 -25.46 -16.27
N ASP A 83 -14.90 -25.88 -16.37
CA ASP A 83 -14.51 -27.27 -16.57
C ASP A 83 -13.30 -27.57 -15.69
N GLY A 84 -12.97 -28.84 -15.46
CA GLY A 84 -11.79 -29.15 -14.70
C GLY A 84 -11.49 -30.63 -14.50
N LYS A 85 -10.34 -30.89 -13.88
CA LYS A 85 -9.82 -32.24 -13.66
C LYS A 85 -8.97 -32.30 -12.39
N PHE A 86 -8.97 -33.45 -11.72
CA PHE A 86 -8.03 -33.71 -10.63
C PHE A 86 -6.58 -33.70 -11.13
N LEU A 87 -5.71 -33.07 -10.35
CA LEU A 87 -4.28 -33.08 -10.59
C LEU A 87 -3.59 -34.12 -9.72
N THR A 88 -2.66 -34.85 -10.32
CA THR A 88 -1.62 -35.58 -9.58
C THR A 88 -0.38 -34.71 -9.55
N VAL A 89 -0.08 -34.14 -8.37
CA VAL A 89 1.13 -33.33 -8.16
C VAL A 89 2.19 -34.20 -7.52
N SER A 90 3.25 -34.50 -8.28
CA SER A 90 4.39 -35.34 -7.83
C SER A 90 5.32 -34.60 -6.88
N THR A 91 5.54 -33.30 -7.13
CA THR A 91 6.34 -32.43 -6.27
C THR A 91 5.66 -31.06 -6.18
N PRO A 92 5.10 -30.69 -5.02
CA PRO A 92 4.51 -29.37 -4.82
C PRO A 92 5.56 -28.26 -4.99
N PRO A 93 5.27 -27.19 -5.74
CA PRO A 93 6.16 -26.03 -5.79
C PRO A 93 6.17 -25.29 -4.45
N GLU A 94 7.30 -24.66 -4.14
CA GLU A 94 7.38 -23.69 -3.05
C GLU A 94 6.61 -22.42 -3.45
N ILE A 95 5.62 -22.05 -2.63
CA ILE A 95 4.81 -20.86 -2.89
C ILE A 95 5.61 -19.61 -2.56
N ASN A 96 5.67 -18.70 -3.53
CA ASN A 96 6.17 -17.36 -3.33
C ASN A 96 5.15 -16.53 -2.54
N ILE A 97 5.55 -16.10 -1.35
CA ILE A 97 4.76 -15.26 -0.46
C ILE A 97 5.04 -13.76 -0.63
N GLY A 98 5.89 -13.40 -1.60
CA GLY A 98 6.35 -12.03 -1.83
C GLY A 98 7.81 -11.83 -1.42
N LEU A 99 8.28 -10.60 -1.58
CA LEU A 99 9.63 -10.17 -1.25
C LEU A 99 9.59 -9.18 -0.08
N THR A 100 10.57 -9.27 0.81
CA THR A 100 10.69 -8.38 1.96
C THR A 100 12.12 -7.86 2.06
N ALA A 101 12.26 -6.54 2.06
CA ALA A 101 13.49 -5.86 2.43
C ALA A 101 13.25 -5.14 3.76
N LYS A 102 14.04 -5.48 4.79
CA LYS A 102 13.90 -4.88 6.12
C LYS A 102 15.26 -4.72 6.77
N GLY A 103 15.40 -3.68 7.59
CA GLY A 103 16.65 -3.38 8.27
C GLY A 103 16.55 -2.16 9.17
N THR A 104 17.70 -1.78 9.72
CA THR A 104 17.85 -0.62 10.60
C THR A 104 19.12 0.12 10.21
N GLU A 105 18.99 1.42 9.91
CA GLU A 105 20.12 2.33 9.72
C GLU A 105 20.32 3.16 10.99
N ASN A 106 21.57 3.33 11.39
CA ASN A 106 21.91 4.15 12.56
C ASN A 106 22.31 5.56 12.10
N PHE A 107 21.60 6.57 12.61
CA PHE A 107 21.89 7.99 12.38
C PHE A 107 22.15 8.70 13.72
N THR A 108 22.59 9.95 13.64
CA THR A 108 22.89 10.77 14.84
C THR A 108 21.69 10.91 15.77
N ASN A 109 20.47 11.01 15.23
CA ASN A 109 19.24 11.18 16.00
C ASN A 109 18.54 9.84 16.32
N GLY A 110 19.29 8.73 16.30
CA GLY A 110 18.79 7.40 16.61
C GLY A 110 18.64 6.49 15.38
N PRO A 111 18.33 5.20 15.56
CA PRO A 111 18.03 4.30 14.46
C PRO A 111 16.80 4.73 13.66
N VAL A 112 16.79 4.32 12.40
CA VAL A 112 15.62 4.34 11.51
C VAL A 112 15.42 2.94 10.98
N THR A 113 14.26 2.34 11.26
CA THR A 113 13.90 1.01 10.78
C THR A 113 13.10 1.12 9.50
N TYR A 114 13.24 0.14 8.60
CA TYR A 114 12.44 0.06 7.39
C TYR A 114 11.92 -1.35 7.17
N GLU A 115 10.74 -1.42 6.57
CA GLU A 115 10.14 -2.64 6.05
C GLU A 115 9.45 -2.33 4.74
N PHE A 116 9.94 -2.97 3.67
CA PHE A 116 9.35 -2.96 2.34
C PHE A 116 8.79 -4.35 2.07
N TYR A 117 7.61 -4.39 1.49
CA TYR A 117 6.96 -5.62 1.08
C TYR A 117 6.44 -5.48 -0.35
N LYS A 118 6.88 -6.39 -1.22
CA LYS A 118 6.33 -6.59 -2.56
C LYS A 118 5.54 -7.89 -2.55
N PRO A 119 4.22 -7.87 -2.85
CA PRO A 119 3.44 -9.09 -2.95
C PRO A 119 3.98 -10.04 -4.03
N ASN A 120 3.57 -11.31 -4.00
CA ASN A 120 3.98 -12.26 -5.03
C ASN A 120 3.56 -11.82 -6.44
N ALA A 121 4.12 -12.47 -7.47
CA ALA A 121 3.94 -12.04 -8.85
C ALA A 121 2.49 -12.14 -9.39
N TYR A 122 1.56 -12.81 -8.70
CA TYR A 122 0.14 -12.78 -9.10
C TYR A 122 -0.50 -11.41 -8.81
N ILE A 123 -0.23 -10.87 -7.62
CA ILE A 123 -0.80 -9.62 -7.10
C ILE A 123 0.19 -8.45 -7.15
N SER A 124 1.34 -8.63 -7.78
CA SER A 124 2.33 -7.59 -7.98
C SER A 124 2.96 -7.68 -9.37
N ARG A 125 2.86 -6.58 -10.12
CA ARG A 125 3.46 -6.43 -11.44
C ARG A 125 4.97 -6.37 -11.35
N SER A 126 5.63 -6.81 -12.43
CA SER A 126 7.07 -6.59 -12.55
C SER A 126 7.37 -5.09 -12.61
N SER A 127 8.41 -4.64 -11.91
CA SER A 127 8.84 -3.24 -11.93
C SER A 127 9.20 -2.74 -13.35
N ASP A 128 9.59 -3.64 -14.27
CA ASP A 128 9.79 -3.34 -15.70
C ASP A 128 8.51 -2.83 -16.39
N GLN A 129 7.32 -3.10 -15.83
CA GLN A 129 6.04 -2.61 -16.36
C GLN A 129 5.70 -1.19 -15.85
N LEU A 130 6.40 -0.67 -14.85
CA LEU A 130 6.13 0.67 -14.32
C LEU A 130 6.59 1.72 -15.33
N LYS A 131 5.73 2.69 -15.67
CA LYS A 131 6.04 3.70 -16.70
C LYS A 131 5.69 5.12 -16.25
N ALA A 132 4.47 5.30 -15.76
CA ALA A 132 3.93 6.59 -15.35
C ALA A 132 3.20 6.46 -14.00
N ILE A 133 3.66 7.20 -13.00
CA ILE A 133 3.09 7.20 -11.65
C ILE A 133 2.25 8.46 -11.47
N GLY A 134 0.97 8.29 -11.09
CA GLY A 134 0.13 9.36 -10.59
C GLY A 134 0.18 9.43 -9.07
N ILE A 135 0.11 10.63 -8.49
CA ILE A 135 0.06 10.81 -7.03
C ILE A 135 -1.40 11.01 -6.61
N THR A 136 -1.90 10.13 -5.75
CA THR A 136 -3.30 10.17 -5.26
C THR A 136 -3.42 10.72 -3.86
N SER A 137 -2.39 10.58 -3.04
CA SER A 137 -2.35 11.13 -1.70
C SER A 137 -0.91 11.38 -1.31
N PHE A 138 -0.61 12.58 -0.81
CA PHE A 138 0.70 12.92 -0.29
C PHE A 138 0.49 13.88 0.87
N ALA A 139 0.67 13.41 2.10
CA ALA A 139 0.25 14.17 3.27
C ALA A 139 1.15 13.98 4.48
N VAL A 140 1.09 14.94 5.40
CA VAL A 140 1.68 14.85 6.73
C VAL A 140 0.54 14.96 7.74
N ARG A 141 0.56 14.10 8.75
CA ARG A 141 -0.42 14.13 9.82
C ARG A 141 0.21 13.74 11.15
N GLY A 142 -0.39 14.14 12.24
CA GLY A 142 0.14 13.84 13.56
C GLY A 142 -0.77 14.28 14.70
N THR A 143 -0.43 13.82 15.89
CA THR A 143 -1.08 14.23 17.13
C THR A 143 -0.19 15.19 17.89
N THR A 144 -0.78 16.25 18.43
CA THR A 144 -0.09 17.27 19.25
C THR A 144 -0.47 17.18 20.71
N TYR A 145 -1.38 16.29 21.08
CA TYR A 145 -1.81 16.07 22.46
C TYR A 145 -1.84 14.58 22.78
N TYR A 146 -1.30 14.21 23.93
CA TYR A 146 -1.33 12.87 24.49
C TYR A 146 -1.86 12.94 25.91
N TYR A 147 -2.85 12.10 26.22
CA TYR A 147 -3.37 11.92 27.56
C TYR A 147 -3.65 10.44 27.82
N SER A 148 -3.12 9.93 28.92
CA SER A 148 -3.40 8.57 29.40
C SER A 148 -3.53 8.59 30.92
N GLN A 149 -4.53 7.88 31.42
CA GLN A 149 -4.76 7.68 32.85
C GLN A 149 -4.85 6.18 33.13
N THR A 150 -4.05 5.70 34.08
CA THR A 150 -4.06 4.30 34.52
C THR A 150 -4.23 4.25 36.02
N THR A 151 -5.29 3.59 36.47
CA THR A 151 -5.57 3.36 37.90
C THR A 151 -5.15 1.94 38.25
N ASN A 152 -4.33 1.79 39.28
CA ASN A 152 -4.06 0.52 39.92
C ASN A 152 -4.95 0.41 41.17
N ASP A 153 -6.06 -0.31 41.02
CA ASP A 153 -7.07 -0.48 42.08
C ASP A 153 -6.53 -1.22 43.31
N LEU A 154 -5.52 -2.09 43.13
CA LEU A 154 -4.87 -2.83 44.22
C LEU A 154 -3.99 -1.93 45.10
N LEU A 155 -3.41 -0.88 44.53
CA LEU A 155 -2.53 0.07 45.22
C LEU A 155 -3.20 1.42 45.50
N GLY A 156 -4.44 1.62 45.04
CA GLY A 156 -5.13 2.91 45.11
C GLY A 156 -4.37 4.06 44.42
N ARG A 157 -3.55 3.75 43.41
CA ARG A 157 -2.68 4.73 42.74
C ARG A 157 -3.14 5.01 41.32
N THR A 158 -3.39 6.27 41.02
CA THR A 158 -3.66 6.76 39.67
C THR A 158 -2.40 7.39 39.09
N THR A 159 -2.01 6.96 37.90
CA THR A 159 -0.92 7.55 37.13
C THR A 159 -1.50 8.26 35.92
N THR A 160 -1.27 9.55 35.81
CA THR A 160 -1.63 10.37 34.65
C THR A 160 -0.38 10.70 33.86
N LYS A 161 -0.43 10.53 32.53
CA LYS A 161 0.58 10.94 31.57
C LYS A 161 -0.05 11.95 30.63
N GLU A 162 0.55 13.13 30.53
CA GLU A 162 0.11 14.20 29.63
C GLU A 162 1.32 14.76 28.90
N ALA A 163 1.17 15.02 27.61
CA ALA A 163 2.16 15.74 26.83
C ALA A 163 1.50 16.53 25.71
N THR A 164 2.13 17.66 25.39
CA THR A 164 1.72 18.53 24.28
C THR A 164 2.90 18.78 23.35
N PHE A 165 2.63 18.87 22.06
CA PHE A 165 3.58 19.28 21.04
C PHE A 165 3.21 20.68 20.55
N PRO A 166 4.18 21.58 20.34
CA PRO A 166 3.90 22.93 19.83
C PRO A 166 3.13 22.88 18.51
N GLN A 167 2.12 23.74 18.39
CA GLN A 167 1.41 23.92 17.14
C GLN A 167 2.25 24.76 16.18
N PHE A 168 2.37 24.32 14.94
CA PHE A 168 3.06 25.06 13.88
C PHE A 168 2.04 25.60 12.85
N PRO A 169 2.29 26.79 12.27
CA PRO A 169 1.50 27.28 11.14
C PRO A 169 1.51 26.32 9.95
N ASN A 170 0.47 26.35 9.12
CA ASN A 170 0.33 25.47 7.95
C ASN A 170 1.53 25.61 6.99
N GLU A 171 2.06 26.82 6.84
CA GLU A 171 3.18 27.12 5.94
C GLU A 171 4.46 26.35 6.31
N VAL A 172 4.63 26.01 7.60
CA VAL A 172 5.75 25.17 8.06
C VAL A 172 5.57 23.74 7.58
N TRP A 173 4.36 23.19 7.69
CA TRP A 173 4.03 21.84 7.22
C TRP A 173 4.07 21.75 5.70
N ASP A 174 3.57 22.76 4.99
CA ASP A 174 3.66 22.88 3.53
C ASP A 174 5.12 22.85 3.06
N GLY A 175 6.01 23.58 3.76
CA GLY A 175 7.44 23.56 3.48
C GLY A 175 8.09 22.20 3.72
N ILE A 176 7.66 21.46 4.74
CA ILE A 176 8.12 20.08 5.01
C ILE A 176 7.64 19.14 3.90
N LEU A 177 6.36 19.26 3.48
CA LEU A 177 5.78 18.46 2.40
C LEU A 177 6.45 18.71 1.06
N GLU A 178 6.66 19.97 0.68
CA GLU A 178 7.36 20.34 -0.57
C GLU A 178 8.77 19.72 -0.61
N LYS A 179 9.51 19.80 0.50
CA LYS A 179 10.86 19.22 0.59
C LYS A 179 10.85 17.69 0.61
N LEU A 180 9.84 17.07 1.23
CA LEU A 180 9.68 15.62 1.21
C LEU A 180 9.34 15.14 -0.21
N TYR A 181 8.43 15.85 -0.89
CA TYR A 181 8.02 15.59 -2.27
C TYR A 181 9.22 15.68 -3.22
N THR A 182 9.91 16.82 -3.22
CA THR A 182 11.08 17.06 -4.08
C THR A 182 12.27 16.16 -3.76
N GLY A 183 12.34 15.58 -2.55
CA GLY A 183 13.34 14.57 -2.20
C GLY A 183 12.94 13.14 -2.59
N LEU A 184 11.69 12.75 -2.37
CA LEU A 184 11.20 11.39 -2.60
C LEU A 184 10.99 11.08 -4.08
N ILE A 185 10.37 11.99 -4.83
CA ILE A 185 9.99 11.78 -6.22
C ILE A 185 11.20 11.46 -7.12
N PRO A 186 12.33 12.21 -7.05
CA PRO A 186 13.52 11.87 -7.84
C PRO A 186 14.11 10.49 -7.53
N ILE A 187 14.02 10.02 -6.28
CA ILE A 187 14.46 8.66 -5.92
C ILE A 187 13.60 7.63 -6.68
N ILE A 188 12.28 7.76 -6.63
CA ILE A 188 11.36 6.85 -7.34
C ILE A 188 11.61 6.89 -8.86
N GLN A 189 11.76 8.08 -9.44
CA GLN A 189 11.99 8.25 -10.87
C GLN A 189 13.31 7.62 -11.32
N SER A 190 14.38 7.79 -10.55
CA SER A 190 15.72 7.26 -10.90
C SER A 190 15.82 5.76 -10.71
N GLU A 191 15.32 5.21 -9.59
CA GLU A 191 15.45 3.79 -9.29
C GLU A 191 14.57 2.91 -10.20
N PHE A 192 13.39 3.40 -10.62
CA PHE A 192 12.54 2.67 -11.56
C PHE A 192 12.66 3.11 -13.02
N ASN A 193 13.35 4.22 -13.31
CA ASN A 193 13.39 4.84 -14.64
C ASN A 193 11.99 5.19 -15.18
N VAL A 194 11.21 5.95 -14.40
CA VAL A 194 9.79 6.24 -14.65
C VAL A 194 9.49 7.73 -14.63
N THR A 195 8.36 8.09 -15.24
CA THR A 195 7.81 9.45 -15.13
C THR A 195 6.84 9.53 -13.95
N VAL A 196 6.94 10.57 -13.14
CA VAL A 196 5.89 10.94 -12.18
C VAL A 196 5.08 12.06 -12.80
N LEU A 197 3.77 11.85 -12.92
CA LEU A 197 2.86 12.83 -13.51
C LEU A 197 2.70 14.04 -12.57
N PRO A 198 2.45 15.25 -13.11
CA PRO A 198 2.05 16.40 -12.30
C PRO A 198 0.83 16.04 -11.44
N VAL A 199 0.82 16.53 -10.19
CA VAL A 199 -0.27 16.27 -9.22
C VAL A 199 -1.62 16.65 -9.82
N GLU A 200 -1.66 17.80 -10.49
CA GLU A 200 -2.85 18.42 -11.06
C GLU A 200 -3.47 17.53 -12.15
N LYS A 201 -2.68 16.69 -12.82
CA LYS A 201 -3.15 15.75 -13.84
C LYS A 201 -3.99 14.62 -13.26
N VAL A 202 -3.74 14.26 -11.99
CA VAL A 202 -4.53 13.24 -11.27
C VAL A 202 -5.69 13.91 -10.57
N THR A 203 -5.46 15.02 -9.86
CA THR A 203 -6.48 15.67 -9.03
C THR A 203 -7.58 16.34 -9.84
N SER A 204 -7.33 16.70 -11.11
CA SER A 204 -8.36 17.28 -11.99
C SER A 204 -9.34 16.26 -12.57
N THR A 205 -9.05 14.95 -12.46
CA THR A 205 -9.86 13.87 -13.06
C THR A 205 -11.23 13.76 -12.40
N ALA A 206 -12.21 13.21 -13.12
CA ALA A 206 -13.55 13.00 -12.58
C ALA A 206 -13.53 11.92 -11.49
N ALA A 207 -12.72 10.87 -11.71
CA ALA A 207 -12.50 9.82 -10.72
C ALA A 207 -11.94 10.38 -9.40
N TYR A 208 -11.00 11.32 -9.44
CA TYR A 208 -10.44 11.91 -8.23
C TYR A 208 -11.48 12.73 -7.45
N LYS A 209 -12.24 13.58 -8.15
CA LYS A 209 -13.31 14.39 -7.54
C LYS A 209 -14.37 13.53 -6.85
N SER A 210 -14.66 12.34 -7.37
CA SER A 210 -15.57 11.39 -6.72
C SER A 210 -15.07 10.89 -5.35
N LEU A 211 -13.75 10.91 -5.11
CA LEU A 211 -13.16 10.53 -3.82
C LEU A 211 -13.20 11.64 -2.77
N GLU A 212 -13.42 12.90 -3.17
CA GLU A 212 -13.40 14.04 -2.24
C GLU A 212 -14.44 13.89 -1.13
N ALA A 213 -15.59 13.27 -1.41
CA ALA A 213 -16.61 12.97 -0.40
C ALA A 213 -16.12 12.03 0.72
N TYR A 214 -15.01 11.31 0.49
CA TYR A 214 -14.38 10.39 1.43
C TYR A 214 -12.99 10.86 1.86
N ALA A 215 -12.60 12.07 1.48
CA ALA A 215 -11.36 12.68 1.94
C ALA A 215 -11.52 13.21 3.37
N LYS A 216 -10.40 13.26 4.09
CA LYS A 216 -10.30 14.06 5.30
C LYS A 216 -9.86 15.46 4.90
N ASP A 217 -10.53 16.46 5.47
CA ASP A 217 -10.10 17.84 5.38
C ASP A 217 -8.80 18.08 6.14
N ASP A 218 -8.12 19.15 5.76
CA ASP A 218 -6.96 19.64 6.49
C ASP A 218 -7.40 20.14 7.87
N VAL A 219 -6.62 19.77 8.88
CA VAL A 219 -6.88 20.10 10.28
C VAL A 219 -5.58 20.65 10.86
N ASN A 220 -5.67 21.71 11.66
CA ASN A 220 -4.55 22.18 12.45
C ASN A 220 -5.10 22.74 13.77
N THR A 221 -5.13 21.88 14.78
CA THR A 221 -5.70 22.17 16.10
C THR A 221 -4.65 21.93 17.18
N LYS A 222 -5.05 22.13 18.44
CA LYS A 222 -4.20 21.79 19.59
C LYS A 222 -4.06 20.28 19.83
N VAL A 223 -4.86 19.44 19.17
CA VAL A 223 -4.88 17.97 19.40
C VAL A 223 -4.27 17.21 18.24
N GLU A 224 -4.46 17.69 17.01
CA GLU A 224 -3.96 17.05 15.80
C GLU A 224 -3.72 18.05 14.69
N PHE A 225 -2.88 17.64 13.74
CA PHE A 225 -2.73 18.29 12.45
C PHE A 225 -2.76 17.26 11.32
N SER A 226 -3.25 17.68 10.17
CA SER A 226 -3.26 16.94 8.92
C SER A 226 -3.25 17.95 7.80
N THR A 227 -2.28 17.86 6.90
CA THR A 227 -2.27 18.67 5.69
C THR A 227 -1.78 17.84 4.50
N ALA A 228 -2.40 18.10 3.35
CA ALA A 228 -2.10 17.43 2.11
C ALA A 228 -1.31 18.35 1.17
N TYR A 229 -0.46 17.75 0.33
CA TYR A 229 0.37 18.47 -0.61
C TYR A 229 -0.46 18.93 -1.81
N LYS A 230 -0.51 20.26 -2.05
CA LYS A 230 -1.29 20.88 -3.14
C LYS A 230 -2.75 20.40 -3.14
N ASP A 231 -3.31 20.08 -4.30
CA ASP A 231 -4.68 19.60 -4.48
C ASP A 231 -4.87 18.12 -4.10
N THR A 232 -3.83 17.46 -3.54
CA THR A 232 -4.01 16.10 -3.04
C THR A 232 -4.86 16.10 -1.77
N LYS A 233 -5.35 14.92 -1.36
CA LYS A 233 -6.19 14.75 -0.18
C LYS A 233 -5.77 13.50 0.58
N VAL A 234 -6.04 13.49 1.88
CA VAL A 234 -5.95 12.27 2.69
C VAL A 234 -7.22 11.47 2.45
N ILE A 235 -7.15 10.49 1.56
CA ILE A 235 -8.31 9.64 1.24
C ILE A 235 -8.54 8.64 2.38
N SER A 236 -9.78 8.55 2.86
CA SER A 236 -10.18 7.57 3.87
C SER A 236 -9.97 6.14 3.38
N THR A 237 -9.65 5.23 4.30
CA THR A 237 -9.67 3.79 4.03
C THR A 237 -11.08 3.25 3.85
N PHE A 238 -12.10 4.02 4.24
CA PHE A 238 -13.50 3.67 4.13
C PHE A 238 -14.11 4.36 2.91
N ILE A 239 -13.97 3.71 1.75
CA ILE A 239 -14.66 4.07 0.51
C ILE A 239 -15.78 3.05 0.23
N PRO A 240 -16.83 3.41 -0.52
CA PRO A 240 -17.87 2.47 -0.91
C PRO A 240 -17.31 1.24 -1.62
N ILE A 241 -17.92 0.07 -1.40
CA ILE A 241 -17.52 -1.19 -2.04
C ILE A 241 -17.53 -1.06 -3.57
N THR A 242 -18.49 -0.32 -4.12
CA THR A 242 -18.62 -0.02 -5.56
C THR A 242 -17.42 0.74 -6.13
N ASP A 243 -16.73 1.52 -5.29
CA ASP A 243 -15.55 2.30 -5.65
C ASP A 243 -14.23 1.59 -5.35
N ALA A 244 -14.28 0.56 -4.49
CA ALA A 244 -13.14 -0.25 -4.09
C ALA A 244 -12.90 -1.47 -4.99
N TYR A 245 -13.96 -2.09 -5.51
CA TYR A 245 -13.89 -3.40 -6.18
C TYR A 245 -14.35 -3.37 -7.64
N GLY A 246 -13.82 -4.31 -8.43
CA GLY A 246 -14.19 -4.51 -9.83
C GLY A 246 -13.33 -3.76 -10.85
N PRO A 247 -13.52 -4.02 -12.15
CA PRO A 247 -12.69 -3.49 -13.24
C PRO A 247 -12.78 -1.97 -13.40
N ASN A 248 -13.86 -1.37 -12.91
CA ASN A 248 -14.11 0.07 -12.95
C ASN A 248 -13.96 0.72 -11.56
N ASN A 249 -13.17 0.12 -10.66
CA ASN A 249 -12.89 0.74 -9.36
C ASN A 249 -12.13 2.06 -9.51
N THR A 250 -12.06 2.83 -8.43
CA THR A 250 -11.55 4.21 -8.53
C THR A 250 -10.10 4.29 -8.97
N ASP A 251 -9.23 3.40 -8.47
CA ASP A 251 -7.83 3.34 -8.88
C ASP A 251 -7.71 3.06 -10.40
N SER A 252 -8.54 2.17 -10.94
CA SER A 252 -8.55 1.88 -12.39
C SER A 252 -9.05 3.06 -13.23
N ARG A 253 -10.09 3.77 -12.76
CA ARG A 253 -10.58 4.99 -13.42
C ARG A 253 -9.55 6.11 -13.38
N LEU A 254 -8.90 6.32 -12.23
CA LEU A 254 -7.81 7.30 -12.06
C LEU A 254 -6.65 7.04 -13.02
N MET A 255 -6.18 5.78 -13.12
CA MET A 255 -5.14 5.40 -14.06
C MET A 255 -5.55 5.69 -15.51
N LYS A 256 -6.77 5.29 -15.90
CA LYS A 256 -7.31 5.51 -17.25
C LYS A 256 -7.46 7.00 -17.61
N GLU A 257 -8.01 7.81 -16.71
CA GLU A 257 -8.28 9.24 -16.95
C GLU A 257 -7.00 10.10 -16.93
N SER A 258 -6.05 9.79 -16.04
CA SER A 258 -4.79 10.54 -15.92
C SER A 258 -3.68 10.05 -16.88
N GLY A 259 -3.81 8.82 -17.38
CA GLY A 259 -2.76 8.13 -18.15
C GLY A 259 -1.62 7.59 -17.29
N ALA A 260 -1.81 7.46 -15.98
CA ALA A 260 -0.90 6.73 -15.09
C ALA A 260 -1.11 5.22 -15.25
N ASN A 261 -0.08 4.42 -15.01
CA ASN A 261 -0.19 2.97 -14.87
C ASN A 261 0.19 2.46 -13.46
N ALA A 262 0.41 3.41 -12.54
CA ALA A 262 0.51 3.17 -11.12
C ALA A 262 0.08 4.40 -10.33
N LEU A 263 -0.38 4.20 -9.10
CA LEU A 263 -0.84 5.26 -8.21
C LEU A 263 -0.06 5.22 -6.89
N LEU A 264 0.57 6.34 -6.54
CA LEU A 264 1.38 6.52 -5.34
C LEU A 264 0.55 7.17 -4.24
N LYS A 265 0.68 6.63 -3.03
CA LYS A 265 0.18 7.19 -1.77
C LYS A 265 1.35 7.31 -0.80
N VAL A 266 1.53 8.49 -0.21
CA VAL A 266 2.57 8.78 0.77
C VAL A 266 1.94 9.45 1.98
N THR A 267 2.30 8.98 3.16
CA THR A 267 1.91 9.63 4.42
C THR A 267 3.10 9.70 5.36
N LEU A 268 3.40 10.90 5.84
CA LEU A 268 4.31 11.12 6.96
C LEU A 268 3.48 11.29 8.23
N ASP A 269 3.43 10.25 9.05
CA ASP A 269 2.83 10.33 10.38
C ASP A 269 3.89 10.84 11.37
N VAL A 270 3.57 11.84 12.17
CA VAL A 270 4.40 12.26 13.31
C VAL A 270 3.60 12.03 14.58
N ARG A 271 3.96 10.99 15.34
CA ARG A 271 3.16 10.50 16.47
C ARG A 271 3.78 10.93 17.78
N LEU A 272 2.98 11.61 18.61
CA LEU A 272 3.37 11.89 19.98
C LEU A 272 3.29 10.61 20.83
N THR A 273 4.41 10.24 21.43
CA THR A 273 4.52 9.12 22.37
C THR A 273 5.02 9.62 23.72
N PHE A 274 4.71 8.87 24.79
CA PHE A 274 5.13 9.18 26.15
C PHE A 274 5.70 7.94 26.83
N ASP A 275 7.03 7.88 26.94
CA ASP A 275 7.73 6.78 27.60
C ASP A 275 8.65 7.31 28.72
N ASP A 276 8.68 6.61 29.85
CA ASP A 276 9.55 6.90 31.01
C ASP A 276 9.75 8.40 31.34
N LYS A 277 8.64 9.15 31.39
CA LYS A 277 8.56 10.60 31.70
C LYS A 277 9.09 11.55 30.62
N LYS A 278 9.36 11.06 29.40
CA LYS A 278 9.74 11.87 28.25
C LYS A 278 8.73 11.73 27.13
N SER A 279 8.24 12.85 26.65
CA SER A 279 7.48 12.92 25.40
C SER A 279 8.43 12.93 24.22
N SER A 280 8.11 12.16 23.18
CA SER A 280 8.89 12.11 21.95
C SER A 280 7.97 12.09 20.73
N MET A 281 8.48 12.58 19.60
CA MET A 281 7.77 12.54 18.33
C MET A 281 8.39 11.47 17.45
N VAL A 282 7.60 10.48 17.05
CA VAL A 282 8.03 9.35 16.23
C VAL A 282 7.59 9.61 14.78
N PRO A 283 8.52 9.87 13.84
CA PRO A 283 8.18 10.00 12.43
C PRO A 283 8.05 8.62 11.78
N VAL A 284 6.95 8.41 11.04
CA VAL A 284 6.68 7.19 10.27
C VAL A 284 6.30 7.58 8.84
N LEU A 285 7.15 7.23 7.88
CA LEU A 285 6.88 7.39 6.45
C LEU A 285 6.25 6.11 5.91
N GLY A 286 4.96 6.17 5.59
CA GLY A 286 4.20 5.12 4.91
C GLY A 286 4.09 5.40 3.41
N ILE A 287 4.35 4.38 2.59
CA ILE A 287 4.31 4.47 1.13
C ILE A 287 3.57 3.26 0.58
N GLU A 288 2.67 3.49 -0.38
CA GLU A 288 1.98 2.47 -1.14
C GLU A 288 2.03 2.84 -2.63
N LEU A 289 2.47 1.90 -3.46
CA LEU A 289 2.47 2.05 -4.92
C LEU A 289 1.55 0.98 -5.53
N ASN A 290 0.34 1.38 -5.88
CA ASN A 290 -0.66 0.51 -6.50
C ASN A 290 -0.43 0.43 -8.01
N GLY A 291 -0.66 -0.75 -8.59
CA GLY A 291 -0.56 -0.98 -10.03
C GLY A 291 -1.92 -1.28 -10.65
N GLU A 292 -1.95 -1.29 -11.98
CA GLU A 292 -3.11 -1.74 -12.75
C GLU A 292 -3.54 -3.16 -12.32
N GLN A 293 -4.84 -3.43 -12.39
CA GLN A 293 -5.40 -4.71 -11.95
C GLN A 293 -4.89 -5.92 -12.75
N ASN A 294 -4.96 -7.10 -12.14
CA ASN A 294 -4.81 -8.41 -12.76
C ASN A 294 -6.18 -9.08 -12.81
N GLY A 295 -6.89 -8.96 -13.94
CA GLY A 295 -8.32 -9.29 -13.99
C GLY A 295 -9.09 -8.46 -12.94
N PRO A 296 -9.93 -9.07 -12.08
CA PRO A 296 -10.63 -8.36 -11.00
C PRO A 296 -9.77 -8.07 -9.77
N THR A 297 -8.50 -8.48 -9.75
CA THR A 297 -7.64 -8.37 -8.55
C THR A 297 -6.76 -7.12 -8.62
N SER A 298 -6.88 -6.23 -7.64
CA SER A 298 -5.96 -5.08 -7.50
C SER A 298 -4.52 -5.54 -7.29
N THR A 299 -3.57 -4.87 -7.94
CA THR A 299 -2.14 -5.18 -7.76
C THR A 299 -1.43 -4.06 -7.00
N LYS A 300 -0.31 -4.40 -6.35
CA LYS A 300 0.60 -3.42 -5.73
C LYS A 300 2.02 -3.73 -6.14
N TYR A 301 2.78 -2.70 -6.52
CA TYR A 301 4.22 -2.84 -6.73
C TYR A 301 4.92 -3.06 -5.40
N PHE A 302 4.63 -2.24 -4.39
CA PHE A 302 5.10 -2.45 -3.02
C PHE A 302 4.33 -1.60 -2.01
N THR A 303 4.49 -1.96 -0.74
CA THR A 303 4.22 -1.11 0.42
C THR A 303 5.51 -0.94 1.21
N ALA A 304 5.73 0.24 1.79
CA ALA A 304 6.87 0.51 2.65
C ALA A 304 6.44 1.25 3.91
N THR A 305 7.05 0.91 5.04
CA THR A 305 6.97 1.65 6.30
C THR A 305 8.38 1.91 6.79
N ILE A 306 8.69 3.18 7.06
CA ILE A 306 10.00 3.60 7.57
C ILE A 306 9.75 4.39 8.84
N THR A 307 10.32 3.94 9.96
CA THR A 307 10.07 4.50 11.29
C THR A 307 11.37 5.02 11.87
N GLY A 308 11.44 6.33 12.13
CA GLY A 308 12.54 6.91 12.89
C GLY A 308 12.33 6.69 14.39
N GLU A 309 13.41 6.48 15.14
CA GLU A 309 13.36 6.59 16.59
C GLU A 309 12.84 7.97 16.99
N GLY A 310 11.95 7.98 17.99
CA GLY A 310 11.34 9.21 18.50
C GLY A 310 12.36 10.06 19.23
N VAL A 311 12.47 11.33 18.85
CA VAL A 311 13.39 12.26 19.50
C VAL A 311 12.65 13.01 20.61
N PRO A 312 13.16 12.97 21.86
CA PRO A 312 12.63 13.81 22.93
C PRO A 312 12.75 15.28 22.58
N TYR A 313 11.70 16.06 22.85
CA TYR A 313 11.69 17.49 22.55
C TYR A 313 11.50 18.33 23.80
N THR A 314 11.94 19.60 23.72
CA THR A 314 11.67 20.64 24.71
C THR A 314 10.55 21.56 24.18
N GLU A 315 9.98 22.41 25.03
CA GLU A 315 8.84 23.25 24.67
C GLU A 315 9.14 24.27 23.53
N ASN A 316 10.40 24.64 23.32
CA ASN A 316 10.81 25.65 22.32
C ASN A 316 11.39 25.03 21.05
N ILE A 317 10.52 24.48 20.20
CA ILE A 317 10.90 23.85 18.93
C ILE A 317 10.81 24.88 17.81
N THR A 318 11.92 25.13 17.11
CA THR A 318 11.92 25.97 15.90
C THR A 318 11.51 25.14 14.67
N PRO A 319 11.02 25.77 13.58
CA PRO A 319 10.73 25.04 12.33
C PRO A 319 11.92 24.23 11.79
N LYS A 320 13.14 24.71 11.99
CA LYS A 320 14.36 23.98 11.61
C LYS A 320 14.56 22.72 12.44
N VAL A 321 14.37 22.80 13.76
CA VAL A 321 14.44 21.64 14.66
C VAL A 321 13.34 20.63 14.34
N LEU A 322 12.12 21.11 14.04
CA LEU A 322 11.03 20.26 13.59
C LEU A 322 11.43 19.45 12.35
N GLU A 323 11.94 20.10 11.32
CA GLU A 323 12.31 19.43 10.07
C GLU A 323 13.51 18.47 10.22
N GLU A 324 14.61 18.94 10.81
CA GLU A 324 15.89 18.22 10.81
C GLU A 324 15.98 17.16 11.90
N ILE A 325 15.40 17.42 13.08
CA ILE A 325 15.59 16.59 14.26
C ILE A 325 14.36 15.73 14.55
N ILE A 326 13.16 16.27 14.39
CA ILE A 326 11.92 15.56 14.75
C ILE A 326 11.36 14.75 13.57
N VAL A 327 11.17 15.40 12.42
CA VAL A 327 10.71 14.72 11.20
C VAL A 327 11.81 13.84 10.61
N ARG A 328 13.08 14.24 10.77
CA ARG A 328 14.25 13.48 10.32
C ARG A 328 14.20 13.17 8.82
N LYS A 329 13.75 14.14 8.02
CA LYS A 329 13.49 13.98 6.58
C LYS A 329 14.65 13.32 5.82
N SER A 330 15.89 13.78 6.06
CA SER A 330 17.09 13.22 5.41
C SER A 330 17.28 11.74 5.70
N ASP A 331 17.11 11.35 6.96
CA ASP A 331 17.32 9.98 7.42
C ASP A 331 16.24 9.05 6.83
N LEU A 332 14.99 9.52 6.80
CA LEU A 332 13.87 8.80 6.18
C LEU A 332 14.10 8.59 4.67
N LEU A 333 14.53 9.62 3.93
CA LEU A 333 14.78 9.52 2.48
C LEU A 333 16.00 8.66 2.15
N ALA A 334 17.07 8.74 2.95
CA ALA A 334 18.24 7.87 2.80
C ALA A 334 17.86 6.40 3.03
N THR A 335 17.08 6.14 4.08
CA THR A 335 16.60 4.79 4.41
C THR A 335 15.63 4.28 3.34
N PHE A 336 14.73 5.14 2.82
CA PHE A 336 13.85 4.81 1.71
C PHE A 336 14.64 4.37 0.47
N THR A 337 15.66 5.15 0.09
CA THR A 337 16.52 4.83 -1.06
C THR A 337 17.17 3.45 -0.91
N LYS A 338 17.69 3.15 0.29
CA LYS A 338 18.30 1.85 0.59
C LYS A 338 17.29 0.71 0.47
N GLY A 339 16.16 0.80 1.17
CA GLY A 339 15.14 -0.24 1.17
C GLY A 339 14.55 -0.48 -0.23
N LEU A 340 14.38 0.57 -1.02
CA LEU A 340 13.93 0.48 -2.41
C LEU A 340 14.93 -0.27 -3.30
N LYS A 341 16.23 0.06 -3.21
CA LYS A 341 17.30 -0.63 -3.94
C LYS A 341 17.38 -2.12 -3.60
N GLU A 342 17.25 -2.44 -2.32
CA GLU A 342 17.23 -3.83 -1.86
C GLU A 342 16.04 -4.59 -2.43
N LEU A 343 14.84 -3.98 -2.42
CA LEU A 343 13.65 -4.59 -2.99
C LEU A 343 13.78 -4.82 -4.50
N ILE A 344 14.27 -3.83 -5.24
CA ILE A 344 14.51 -3.95 -6.70
C ILE A 344 15.52 -5.06 -6.99
N LYS A 345 16.60 -5.16 -6.21
CA LYS A 345 17.59 -6.23 -6.34
C LYS A 345 16.97 -7.61 -6.05
N GLN A 346 16.13 -7.73 -5.03
CA GLN A 346 15.43 -8.99 -4.73
C GLN A 346 14.46 -9.39 -5.86
N GLU A 347 13.75 -8.42 -6.45
CA GLU A 347 12.88 -8.68 -7.60
C GLU A 347 13.68 -9.13 -8.82
N ALA A 348 14.78 -8.47 -9.14
CA ALA A 348 15.65 -8.85 -10.25
C ALA A 348 16.22 -10.28 -10.11
N ALA A 349 16.41 -10.75 -8.87
CA ALA A 349 16.83 -12.12 -8.57
C ALA A 349 15.70 -13.16 -8.70
N ASN A 350 14.44 -12.72 -8.80
CA ASN A 350 13.27 -13.60 -8.94
C ASN A 350 12.63 -13.45 -10.33
N PRO A 351 12.94 -14.35 -11.29
CA PRO A 351 12.45 -14.24 -12.66
C PRO A 351 10.94 -14.48 -12.82
N ASP A 352 10.23 -14.93 -11.78
CA ASP A 352 8.80 -15.20 -11.84
C ASP A 352 7.98 -13.93 -12.11
N TYR A 353 8.38 -12.79 -11.52
CA TYR A 353 7.73 -11.50 -11.78
C TYR A 353 7.75 -11.16 -13.26
N LYS A 354 8.91 -11.28 -13.91
CA LYS A 354 8.99 -11.04 -15.35
C LYS A 354 8.21 -12.07 -16.15
N THR A 355 8.29 -13.34 -15.76
CA THR A 355 7.63 -14.45 -16.47
C THR A 355 6.10 -14.28 -16.52
N ILE A 356 5.47 -13.99 -15.37
CA ILE A 356 4.00 -13.90 -15.23
C ILE A 356 3.40 -12.67 -15.91
N TRP A 357 4.24 -11.65 -16.15
CA TRP A 357 3.82 -10.37 -16.73
C TRP A 357 4.39 -10.12 -18.13
N SER A 358 5.10 -11.10 -18.72
CA SER A 358 5.73 -10.95 -20.03
C SER A 358 4.73 -10.92 -21.20
N ASP A 359 3.55 -11.49 -21.01
CA ASP A 359 2.48 -11.67 -21.99
C ASP A 359 1.26 -10.77 -21.74
N LYS A 360 1.36 -9.81 -20.81
CA LYS A 360 0.27 -8.96 -20.32
C LYS A 360 0.49 -7.47 -20.57
#